data_AF-A0A9D9T4X1-F1
#
_entry.id   AF-A0A9D9T4X1-F1
#
_cell.length_a   1.000
_cell.length_b   1.000
_cell.length_c   1.000
_cell.angle_alpha   90.00
_cell.angle_beta   90.00
_cell.angle_gamma   90.00
#
_symmetry.space_group_name_H-M   'P 1'
#
loop_
_entity.id
_entity.type
_entity.pdbx_description
1 polymer ?
#
loop_
_entity_poly.entity_id
_entity_poly.type
_entity_poly.pdbx_seq_one_letter_code
_entity_poly.pdbx_strand_id
1 'polypeptide(L)' 'MSKKKKERLDIVYSTNPNYSYQFEEEEEQATLAPKDQLLYVSIDRKQRGGKEVTLIEGFVGTDEDLKDLGKQLKSKFG' A
#
# COMPACT_ATOMS: atom_id res chain seq x y z
N MET A 1 2.03 -17.59 5.16
CA MET A 1 3.38 -17.27 5.66
C MET A 1 4.37 -17.43 4.52
N SER A 2 4.63 -16.37 3.76
CA SER A 2 5.77 -16.36 2.83
C SER A 2 6.18 -14.93 2.59
N LYS A 3 7.11 -14.41 3.39
CA LYS A 3 7.74 -13.11 3.14
C LYS A 3 8.74 -13.33 2.01
N LYS A 4 8.34 -12.86 0.83
CA LYS A 4 9.12 -12.77 -0.40
C LYS A 4 10.49 -12.17 -0.06
N LYS A 5 11.57 -12.90 -0.36
CA LYS A 5 12.95 -12.42 -0.21
C LYS A 5 13.06 -11.08 -0.92
N LYS A 6 13.25 -9.99 -0.16
CA LYS A 6 13.68 -8.69 -0.71
C LYS A 6 14.96 -8.97 -1.52
N GLU A 7 14.88 -8.69 -2.81
CA GLU A 7 15.93 -8.97 -3.78
C GLU A 7 17.15 -8.13 -3.40
N ARG A 8 18.22 -8.81 -2.99
CA ARG A 8 19.51 -8.18 -2.65
C ARG A 8 20.19 -7.83 -3.98
N LEU A 9 19.94 -6.64 -4.49
CA LEU A 9 20.64 -6.12 -5.67
C LEU A 9 22.10 -5.79 -5.28
N ASP A 10 23.05 -6.23 -6.11
CA ASP A 10 24.48 -5.87 -6.09
C ASP A 10 25.30 -6.07 -4.80
N ILE A 11 25.47 -7.33 -4.37
CA ILE A 11 26.48 -7.69 -3.36
C ILE A 11 27.78 -8.16 -4.05
N VAL A 12 28.81 -7.33 -4.06
CA VAL A 12 30.19 -7.74 -4.35
C VAL A 12 30.95 -7.90 -3.03
N TYR A 13 31.46 -9.10 -2.76
CA TYR A 13 32.23 -9.41 -1.55
C TYR A 13 33.62 -8.76 -1.62
N SER A 14 33.70 -7.46 -1.31
CA SER A 14 34.95 -6.80 -0.98
C SER A 14 35.07 -6.72 0.54
N THR A 15 36.27 -6.92 1.09
CA THR A 15 36.61 -6.85 2.52
C THR A 15 36.52 -5.43 3.07
N ASN A 16 35.52 -4.66 2.68
CA ASN A 16 35.31 -3.30 3.17
C ASN A 16 34.61 -3.37 4.53
N PRO A 17 35.30 -3.04 5.64
CA PRO A 17 34.73 -3.14 6.99
C PRO A 17 33.59 -2.15 7.25
N ASN A 18 33.39 -1.17 6.34
CA ASN A 18 32.34 -0.16 6.42
C ASN A 18 31.16 -0.41 5.45
N TYR A 19 30.97 -1.64 4.94
CA TYR A 19 29.83 -1.93 4.07
C TYR A 19 28.51 -1.98 4.88
N SER A 20 27.64 -1.01 4.64
CA SER A 20 26.27 -0.98 5.16
C SER A 20 25.28 -1.38 4.07
N TYR A 21 24.38 -2.32 4.36
CA TYR A 21 23.28 -2.67 3.45
C TYR A 21 22.35 -1.47 3.28
N GLN A 22 22.26 -0.95 2.05
CA GLN A 22 21.17 -0.06 1.65
C GLN A 22 19.95 -0.94 1.38
N PHE A 23 18.99 -0.91 2.29
CA PHE A 23 17.65 -1.36 1.99
C PHE A 23 16.96 -0.21 1.26
N GLU A 24 16.17 -0.51 0.22
CA GLU A 24 15.11 0.43 -0.19
C GLU A 24 14.25 0.63 1.06
N GLU A 25 14.46 1.76 1.74
CA GLU A 25 13.44 2.36 2.57
C GLU A 25 12.30 2.65 1.59
N GLU A 26 11.24 1.84 1.67
CA GLU A 26 9.93 2.27 1.20
C GLU A 26 9.64 3.53 2.01
N GLU A 27 10.00 4.70 1.47
CA GLU A 27 9.66 5.97 2.07
C GLU A 27 8.15 5.94 2.31
N GLU A 28 7.75 5.90 3.58
CA GLU A 28 6.35 6.01 3.95
C GLU A 28 5.87 7.37 3.45
N GLN A 29 5.13 7.36 2.34
CA GLN A 29 4.61 8.58 1.75
C GLN A 29 3.61 9.18 2.74
N ALA A 30 3.89 10.41 3.17
CA ALA A 30 2.98 11.15 4.04
C ALA A 30 1.60 11.26 3.37
N THR A 31 0.56 10.98 4.15
CA THR A 31 -0.82 11.03 3.67
C THR A 31 -1.19 12.44 3.23
N LEU A 32 -1.70 12.56 2.01
CA LEU A 32 -2.14 13.84 1.46
C LEU A 32 -3.38 14.34 2.19
N ALA A 33 -3.61 15.65 2.14
CA ALA A 33 -4.85 16.22 2.65
C ALA A 33 -6.05 15.69 1.84
N PRO A 34 -7.24 15.52 2.46
CA PRO A 34 -8.40 14.96 1.77
C PRO A 34 -8.82 15.69 0.47
N LYS A 35 -8.49 16.98 0.34
CA LYS A 35 -8.80 17.81 -0.84
C LYS A 35 -7.88 17.53 -2.02
N ASP A 36 -6.67 17.06 -1.75
CA ASP A 36 -5.64 16.78 -2.74
C ASP A 36 -5.63 15.31 -3.15
N GLN A 37 -6.50 14.51 -2.54
CA GLN A 37 -6.60 13.08 -2.79
C GLN A 37 -7.48 12.79 -4.01
N LEU A 38 -6.87 12.28 -5.07
CA LEU A 38 -7.60 11.83 -6.27
C LEU A 38 -7.96 10.34 -6.13
N LEU A 39 -9.22 10.05 -5.78
CA LEU A 39 -9.73 8.69 -5.66
C LEU A 39 -10.59 8.28 -6.85
N TYR A 40 -10.43 7.03 -7.30
CA TYR A 40 -11.26 6.44 -8.34
C TYR A 40 -12.25 5.47 -7.70
N VAL A 41 -13.54 5.63 -8.02
CA VAL A 41 -14.62 4.81 -7.47
C VAL A 41 -15.33 4.09 -8.60
N SER A 42 -15.35 2.76 -8.55
CA SER A 42 -16.00 1.92 -9.57
C SER A 42 -16.85 0.82 -8.93
N ILE A 43 -17.85 0.33 -9.67
CA ILE A 43 -18.66 -0.81 -9.25
C ILE A 43 -18.12 -2.06 -9.95
N ASP A 44 -17.64 -3.01 -9.16
CA ASP A 44 -17.24 -4.32 -9.65
C ASP A 44 -18.37 -5.34 -9.43
N ARG A 45 -18.74 -6.02 -10.51
CA ARG A 45 -19.76 -7.07 -10.56
C ARG A 45 -19.17 -8.44 -10.93
N LYS A 46 -17.89 -8.47 -11.29
CA LYS A 46 -17.25 -9.67 -11.84
C LYS A 46 -16.92 -10.63 -10.69
N GLN A 47 -17.25 -11.91 -10.87
CA GLN A 47 -16.83 -13.00 -9.96
C GLN A 47 -17.34 -12.92 -8.50
N ARG A 48 -18.47 -12.25 -8.24
CA ARG A 48 -19.05 -12.13 -6.88
C ARG A 48 -20.40 -12.84 -6.68
N GLY A 49 -20.71 -13.84 -7.51
CA GLY A 49 -21.95 -14.62 -7.37
C GLY A 49 -23.22 -13.78 -7.47
N GLY A 50 -23.20 -12.69 -8.23
CA GLY A 50 -24.32 -11.75 -8.39
C GLY A 50 -24.32 -10.55 -7.44
N LYS A 51 -23.36 -10.45 -6.51
CA LYS A 51 -23.23 -9.27 -5.64
C LYS A 51 -22.41 -8.17 -6.29
N GLU A 52 -22.81 -6.92 -6.09
CA GLU A 52 -22.07 -5.74 -6.52
C GLU A 52 -21.18 -5.25 -5.36
N VAL A 53 -19.96 -4.82 -5.67
CA VAL A 53 -19.04 -4.22 -4.69
C VAL A 53 -18.48 -2.91 -5.24
N THR A 54 -18.21 -1.97 -4.35
CA THR A 54 -17.58 -0.69 -4.71
C THR A 54 -16.07 -0.80 -4.49
N LEU A 55 -15.29 -0.63 -5.56
CA LEU A 55 -13.84 -0.58 -5.51
C LEU A 55 -13.40 0.89 -5.46
N ILE A 56 -12.52 1.21 -4.51
CA ILE A 56 -11.94 2.55 -4.32
C ILE A 56 -10.42 2.42 -4.49
N GLU A 57 -9.85 3.15 -5.44
CA GLU A 57 -8.42 3.09 -5.80
C GLU A 57 -7.80 4.50 -5.80
N GLY A 58 -6.46 4.56 -5.81
CA GLY A 58 -5.72 5.83 -5.89
C GLY A 58 -5.50 6.54 -4.56
N PHE A 59 -5.59 5.83 -3.42
CA PHE A 59 -5.21 6.40 -2.13
C PHE A 59 -3.68 6.58 -2.04
N VAL A 60 -3.25 7.73 -1.54
CA VAL A 60 -1.85 8.13 -1.39
C VAL A 60 -1.63 8.53 0.07
N GLY A 61 -0.82 7.73 0.76
CA GLY A 61 -0.54 7.92 2.17
C GLY A 61 -0.06 6.65 2.83
N THR A 62 -0.12 6.65 4.16
CA THR A 62 0.35 5.52 4.96
C THR A 62 -0.64 4.36 4.93
N ASP A 63 -0.12 3.15 5.14
CA ASP A 63 -0.93 1.93 5.29
C ASP A 63 -1.86 1.98 6.51
N GLU A 64 -1.49 2.73 7.54
CA GLU A 64 -2.31 2.91 8.74
C GLU A 64 -3.54 3.77 8.44
N ASP A 65 -3.34 4.91 7.77
CA ASP A 65 -4.44 5.80 7.38
C ASP A 65 -5.40 5.14 6.39
N LEU A 66 -4.87 4.33 5.46
CA LEU A 66 -5.70 3.55 4.54
C LEU A 66 -6.61 2.56 5.30
N LYS A 67 -6.07 1.88 6.33
CA LYS A 67 -6.85 0.95 7.16
C LYS A 67 -7.90 1.68 7.98
N ASP A 68 -7.56 2.83 8.53
CA ASP A 68 -8.49 3.62 9.34
C ASP A 68 -9.61 4.23 8.49
N LEU A 69 -9.30 4.72 7.29
CA LEU A 69 -10.31 5.10 6.29
C LEU A 69 -11.24 3.91 5.98
N GLY A 70 -10.68 2.72 5.77
CA GLY A 70 -11.44 1.50 5.54
C GLY A 70 -12.40 1.15 6.69
N LYS A 71 -11.97 1.32 7.95
CA LYS A 71 -12.84 1.14 9.13
C LYS A 71 -13.96 2.17 9.17
N GLN A 72 -13.64 3.44 8.91
CA GLN A 72 -14.64 4.53 8.90
C GLN A 72 -15.70 4.29 7.83
N LEU A 73 -15.31 3.88 6.62
CA LEU A 73 -16.25 3.59 5.53
C LEU A 73 -17.16 2.41 5.87
N LYS A 74 -16.62 1.32 6.43
CA LYS A 74 -17.45 0.21 6.91
C LYS A 74 -18.44 0.68 7.96
N SER A 75 -17.99 1.37 9.01
CA SER A 75 -18.90 1.87 10.05
C SER A 75 -19.98 2.82 9.53
N LYS A 76 -19.73 3.58 8.45
CA LYS A 76 -20.72 4.50 7.87
C LYS A 76 -21.71 3.82 6.93
N PHE A 77 -21.26 2.79 6.20
CA PHE A 77 -22.03 2.15 5.12
C PHE A 77 -22.45 0.71 5.40
N GLY A 78 -22.09 0.13 6.57
CA GLY A 78 -22.47 -1.23 7.00
C GLY A 78 -21.61 -1.78 8.12
#